data_AF-A0AAD4GT24-F1
#
_entry.id   AF-A0AAD4GT24-F1
#
_cell.length_a   1.000
_cell.length_b   1.000
_cell.length_c   1.000
_cell.angle_alpha   90.00
_cell.angle_beta   90.00
_cell.angle_gamma   90.00
#
_symmetry.space_group_name_H-M   'P 1'
#
loop_
_entity.id
_entity.type
_entity.pdbx_description
1 polymer ?
#
loop_
_entity_poly.entity_id
_entity_poly.type
_entity_poly.pdbx_seq_one_letter_code
_entity_poly.pdbx_strand_id
1 'polypeptide(L)'
;MDCKLDSFAPSRRNRVYNALTACDISLDHVRQTTEKLRSDDNLRGIWPERLLHVESMKSFCRQMSPEGIFYNGVREPAFSALSYKWGLHVVDEGPTLEIEGIAWDPPSIDQEYFTVANHTRVLRRMAEYSGWVWVDVGCITQLLMEETMREIIVEPQYFKQATQRFVWWVDYPPEAFRCLLNKVSRAEGALRQLPSLSDNKVDYDVLPSIFAEVLAPLNELMSIPWFSSNWTLRELMLCDNILILDKEAELIHVEGENETSIPATIDMIATLCGHILAWLTRLQLRLSTMQPPEKTTVLQVKVPQDMGTEPPKSPPEKVTISTLASEYIHLVETHGAFFLYSSRPADLHHWTKALLETGRLITKGLAEL
;
A
#
# COMPACT_ATOMS: atom_id res chain seq x y z
N MET A 1 -8.71 -5.43 -48.42
CA MET A 1 -8.06 -5.74 -47.13
C MET A 1 -8.03 -4.43 -46.38
N ASP A 2 -9.10 -4.13 -45.66
CA ASP A 2 -9.23 -2.93 -44.85
C ASP A 2 -9.66 -3.37 -43.45
N CYS A 3 -8.77 -3.17 -42.49
CA CYS A 3 -9.03 -3.35 -41.07
C CYS A 3 -9.99 -2.25 -40.61
N LYS A 4 -11.20 -2.64 -40.22
CA LYS A 4 -12.06 -1.81 -39.37
C LYS A 4 -11.71 -2.09 -37.90
N LEU A 5 -11.20 -1.07 -37.24
CA LEU A 5 -11.20 -0.95 -35.78
C LEU A 5 -12.63 -0.68 -35.35
N ASP A 6 -13.33 -1.70 -34.85
CA ASP A 6 -14.57 -1.50 -34.11
C ASP A 6 -14.21 -1.09 -32.68
N SER A 7 -14.64 0.13 -32.34
CA SER A 7 -14.56 0.74 -31.02
C SER A 7 -15.37 -0.05 -30.00
N PHE A 8 -14.71 -0.68 -29.04
CA PHE A 8 -15.33 -1.12 -27.79
C PHE A 8 -15.68 0.10 -26.96
N ALA A 9 -16.96 0.49 -26.94
CA ALA A 9 -17.48 1.44 -25.97
C ALA A 9 -17.70 0.70 -24.63
N PRO A 10 -17.08 1.14 -23.50
CA PRO A 10 -17.34 0.52 -22.21
C PRO A 10 -18.81 0.66 -21.82
N SER A 11 -19.36 -0.40 -21.22
CA SER A 11 -20.71 -0.41 -20.64
C SER A 11 -20.89 0.80 -19.71
N ARG A 12 -22.09 1.42 -19.68
CA ARG A 12 -22.37 2.61 -18.86
C ARG A 12 -22.10 2.37 -17.35
N ARG A 13 -22.12 1.12 -16.89
CA ARG A 13 -21.99 0.72 -15.47
C ARG A 13 -20.56 0.83 -14.93
N ASN A 14 -19.54 0.69 -15.78
CA ASN A 14 -18.14 0.74 -15.35
C ASN A 14 -17.50 2.14 -15.44
N ARG A 15 -18.26 3.18 -15.82
CA ARG A 15 -17.69 4.51 -16.09
C ARG A 15 -17.21 5.25 -14.85
N VAL A 16 -17.84 5.09 -13.69
CA VAL A 16 -17.44 5.87 -12.49
C VAL A 16 -16.13 5.32 -11.93
N TYR A 17 -16.00 4.00 -11.74
CA TYR A 17 -14.73 3.40 -11.32
C TYR A 17 -13.62 3.57 -12.36
N ASN A 18 -13.91 3.34 -13.65
CA ASN A 18 -12.91 3.58 -14.70
C ASN A 18 -12.55 5.06 -14.82
N ALA A 19 -13.50 5.98 -14.61
CA ALA A 19 -13.20 7.42 -14.55
C ALA A 19 -12.45 7.78 -13.26
N LEU A 20 -12.66 7.13 -12.12
CA LEU A 20 -11.85 7.39 -10.92
C LEU A 20 -10.39 6.93 -11.10
N THR A 21 -10.17 5.85 -11.86
CA THR A 21 -8.82 5.40 -12.25
C THR A 21 -8.23 6.16 -13.45
N ALA A 22 -9.06 6.77 -14.31
CA ALA A 22 -8.63 7.41 -15.57
C ALA A 22 -8.81 8.94 -15.61
N CYS A 23 -9.46 9.53 -14.61
CA CYS A 23 -9.60 10.98 -14.52
C CYS A 23 -8.24 11.53 -14.11
N ASP A 24 -7.60 12.20 -15.05
CA ASP A 24 -6.70 13.34 -14.83
C ASP A 24 -7.50 14.45 -14.13
N ILE A 25 -7.96 14.21 -12.90
CA ILE A 25 -8.41 15.28 -12.03
C ILE A 25 -7.15 16.10 -11.79
N SER A 26 -7.15 17.33 -12.32
CA SER A 26 -6.05 18.24 -12.09
C SER A 26 -5.72 18.23 -10.61
N LEU A 27 -4.46 17.93 -10.30
CA LEU A 27 -3.94 17.93 -8.94
C LEU A 27 -4.27 19.25 -8.22
N ASP A 28 -4.40 20.35 -8.98
CA ASP A 28 -4.82 21.66 -8.45
C ASP A 28 -6.26 21.67 -7.95
N HIS A 29 -7.19 20.94 -8.59
CA HIS A 29 -8.58 20.86 -8.13
C HIS A 29 -8.69 20.02 -6.85
N VAL A 30 -7.99 18.88 -6.79
CA VAL A 30 -7.89 18.07 -5.56
C VAL A 30 -7.26 18.90 -4.45
N ARG A 31 -6.19 19.64 -4.77
CA ARG A 31 -5.48 20.50 -3.83
C ARG A 31 -6.34 21.63 -3.31
N GLN A 32 -7.02 22.40 -4.17
CA GLN A 32 -7.91 23.48 -3.77
C GLN A 32 -9.06 22.97 -2.90
N THR A 33 -9.66 21.84 -3.25
CA THR A 33 -10.71 21.22 -2.44
C THR A 33 -10.17 20.75 -1.09
N THR A 34 -8.98 20.15 -1.07
CA THR A 34 -8.30 19.71 0.16
C THR A 34 -7.91 20.90 1.06
N GLU A 35 -7.36 21.98 0.50
CA GLU A 35 -6.99 23.19 1.22
C GLU A 35 -8.24 23.89 1.79
N LYS A 36 -9.33 23.95 1.03
CA LYS A 36 -10.62 24.47 1.51
C LYS A 36 -11.15 23.64 2.69
N LEU A 37 -11.15 22.31 2.57
CA LEU A 37 -11.57 21.40 3.65
C LEU A 37 -10.65 21.46 4.87
N ARG A 38 -9.33 21.63 4.67
CA ARG A 38 -8.36 21.77 5.77
C ARG A 38 -8.47 23.11 6.49
N SER A 39 -8.83 24.18 5.79
CA SER A 39 -9.01 25.52 6.38
C SER A 39 -10.29 25.66 7.18
N ASP A 40 -11.20 24.70 7.04
CA ASP A 40 -12.43 24.65 7.81
C ASP A 40 -12.13 23.97 9.16
N ASP A 41 -11.83 24.75 10.21
CA ASP A 41 -11.57 24.27 11.59
C ASP A 41 -12.74 23.43 12.18
N ASN A 42 -13.85 23.29 11.45
CA ASN A 42 -14.97 22.40 11.70
C ASN A 42 -14.73 20.91 11.35
N LEU A 43 -13.50 20.48 11.05
CA LEU A 43 -13.20 19.06 10.81
C LEU A 43 -13.62 18.14 11.98
N ARG A 44 -13.70 18.67 13.22
CA ARG A 44 -14.33 18.01 14.38
C ARG A 44 -15.85 17.96 14.19
N GLY A 45 -16.31 17.05 13.33
CA GLY A 45 -17.73 16.92 12.96
C GLY A 45 -17.97 16.31 11.58
N ILE A 46 -16.92 15.94 10.84
CA ILE A 46 -17.07 15.32 9.53
C ILE A 46 -17.39 13.83 9.68
N TRP A 47 -18.68 13.57 9.85
CA TRP A 47 -19.23 12.23 9.81
C TRP A 47 -19.45 11.76 8.36
N PRO A 48 -19.34 10.46 8.07
CA PRO A 48 -19.71 9.90 6.77
C PRO A 48 -21.08 10.36 6.30
N GLU A 49 -21.31 10.48 4.99
CA GLU A 49 -22.69 10.69 4.54
C GLU A 49 -23.55 9.45 4.78
N ARG A 50 -22.91 8.27 4.84
CA ARG A 50 -23.61 7.00 5.09
C ARG A 50 -22.78 6.05 5.95
N LEU A 51 -23.47 5.22 6.71
CA LEU A 51 -22.90 4.08 7.42
C LEU A 51 -23.72 2.83 7.14
N LEU A 52 -23.03 1.70 6.97
CA LEU A 52 -23.63 0.38 6.82
C LEU A 52 -23.87 -0.23 8.20
N HIS A 53 -25.13 -0.49 8.52
CA HIS A 53 -25.48 -1.34 9.65
C HIS A 53 -25.37 -2.80 9.23
N VAL A 54 -24.41 -3.54 9.80
CA VAL A 54 -24.01 -4.84 9.27
C VAL A 54 -25.07 -5.92 9.53
N GLU A 55 -25.74 -5.89 10.68
CA GLU A 55 -26.78 -6.90 11.02
C GLU A 55 -27.93 -6.88 10.01
N SER A 56 -28.37 -5.69 9.60
CA SER A 56 -29.46 -5.54 8.62
C SER A 56 -28.98 -5.41 7.18
N MET A 57 -27.66 -5.43 6.93
CA MET A 57 -27.04 -5.13 5.63
C MET A 57 -27.63 -3.89 4.94
N LYS A 58 -27.92 -2.84 5.73
CA LYS A 58 -28.59 -1.62 5.27
C LYS A 58 -27.71 -0.40 5.49
N SER A 59 -27.47 0.33 4.41
CA SER A 59 -26.75 1.60 4.45
C SER A 59 -27.73 2.73 4.77
N PHE A 60 -27.46 3.48 5.83
CA PHE A 60 -28.30 4.60 6.26
C PHE A 60 -27.63 5.92 5.93
N CYS A 61 -28.39 6.86 5.36
CA CYS A 61 -27.95 8.24 5.26
C CYS A 61 -27.81 8.85 6.64
N ARG A 62 -26.83 9.74 6.78
CA ARG A 62 -26.67 10.65 7.88
C ARG A 62 -27.90 11.55 8.00
N GLN A 63 -28.43 11.66 9.20
CA GLN A 63 -29.53 12.56 9.54
C GLN A 63 -28.99 13.63 10.49
N MET A 64 -29.10 14.90 10.11
CA MET A 64 -28.70 16.02 10.96
C MET A 64 -29.90 16.57 11.73
N SER A 65 -29.75 16.76 13.04
CA SER A 65 -30.73 17.44 13.87
C SER A 65 -30.03 18.40 14.87
N PRO A 66 -30.78 19.27 15.57
CA PRO A 66 -30.20 20.10 16.63
C PRO A 66 -29.53 19.29 17.75
N GLU A 67 -29.96 18.04 17.95
CA GLU A 67 -29.43 17.15 18.98
C GLU A 67 -28.14 16.43 18.55
N GLY A 68 -27.80 16.40 17.26
CA GLY A 68 -26.57 15.78 16.76
C GLY A 68 -26.74 15.08 15.41
N ILE A 69 -25.84 14.14 15.15
CA ILE A 69 -25.82 13.34 13.92
C ILE A 69 -26.36 11.94 14.20
N PHE A 70 -27.25 11.44 13.35
CA PHE A 70 -27.93 10.16 13.55
C PHE A 70 -27.86 9.26 12.31
N TYR A 71 -27.83 7.95 12.55
CA TYR A 71 -28.00 6.90 11.55
C TYR A 71 -29.01 5.90 12.09
N ASN A 72 -30.15 5.77 11.42
CA ASN A 72 -31.25 4.91 11.87
C ASN A 72 -31.66 5.17 13.35
N GLY A 73 -31.70 6.44 13.75
CA GLY A 73 -32.00 6.84 15.13
C GLY A 73 -30.88 6.60 16.15
N VAL A 74 -29.75 5.99 15.77
CA VAL A 74 -28.56 5.88 16.61
C VAL A 74 -27.73 7.15 16.45
N ARG A 75 -27.52 7.87 17.56
CA ARG A 75 -26.69 9.08 17.57
C ARG A 75 -25.23 8.70 17.45
N GLU A 76 -24.53 9.26 16.45
CA GLU A 76 -23.07 9.24 16.33
C GLU A 76 -22.46 7.85 16.64
N PRO A 77 -22.93 6.77 15.98
CA PRO A 77 -22.50 5.42 16.32
C PRO A 77 -20.99 5.29 16.12
N ALA A 78 -20.33 4.57 17.05
CA ALA A 78 -19.01 4.01 16.78
C ALA A 78 -19.07 3.20 15.48
N PHE A 79 -18.02 3.26 14.66
CA PHE A 79 -17.96 2.51 13.40
C PHE A 79 -16.54 2.05 13.10
N SER A 80 -16.43 0.99 12.30
CA SER A 80 -15.17 0.50 11.76
C SER A 80 -15.03 0.91 10.29
N ALA A 81 -13.82 1.16 9.80
CA ALA A 81 -13.57 1.54 8.40
C ALA A 81 -12.79 0.44 7.66
N LEU A 82 -13.20 0.14 6.42
CA LEU A 82 -12.56 -0.84 5.55
C LEU A 82 -11.86 -0.16 4.37
N SER A 83 -10.55 -0.37 4.25
CA SER A 83 -9.79 -0.11 3.03
C SER A 83 -9.62 -1.40 2.25
N TYR A 84 -9.97 -1.39 0.97
CA TYR A 84 -9.80 -2.51 0.05
C TYR A 84 -10.02 -2.05 -1.40
N LYS A 85 -9.89 -2.96 -2.37
CA LYS A 85 -9.93 -2.64 -3.81
C LYS A 85 -11.13 -3.29 -4.52
N TRP A 86 -12.35 -2.88 -4.21
CA TRP A 86 -13.52 -3.39 -4.96
C TRP A 86 -13.39 -3.11 -6.46
N GLY A 87 -13.01 -1.87 -6.81
CA GLY A 87 -12.92 -1.39 -8.20
C GLY A 87 -11.95 -2.14 -9.11
N LEU A 88 -10.98 -2.87 -8.56
CA LEU A 88 -9.96 -3.58 -9.35
C LEU A 88 -10.48 -4.90 -9.95
N HIS A 89 -11.47 -5.51 -9.31
CA HIS A 89 -11.97 -6.85 -9.66
C HIS A 89 -13.43 -6.81 -10.13
N VAL A 90 -13.89 -5.66 -10.64
CA VAL A 90 -15.26 -5.49 -11.14
C VAL A 90 -15.41 -6.21 -12.48
N VAL A 91 -16.49 -6.97 -12.60
CA VAL A 91 -16.91 -7.64 -13.84
C VAL A 91 -18.28 -7.12 -14.29
N ASP A 92 -18.57 -7.23 -15.59
CA ASP A 92 -19.86 -6.76 -16.12
C ASP A 92 -21.05 -7.59 -15.61
N GLU A 93 -20.84 -8.89 -15.38
CA GLU A 93 -21.85 -9.83 -14.89
C GLU A 93 -21.27 -10.75 -13.80
N GLY A 94 -22.01 -10.91 -12.71
CA GLY A 94 -21.59 -11.75 -11.59
C GLY A 94 -22.32 -11.44 -10.30
N PRO A 95 -21.97 -12.11 -9.19
CA PRO A 95 -22.59 -11.86 -7.89
C PRO A 95 -22.29 -10.43 -7.42
N THR A 96 -23.30 -9.79 -6.84
CA THR A 96 -23.18 -8.48 -6.20
C THR A 96 -23.44 -8.61 -4.71
N LEU A 97 -22.86 -7.70 -3.93
CA LEU A 97 -23.17 -7.62 -2.52
C LEU A 97 -24.56 -7.01 -2.34
N GLU A 98 -25.45 -7.70 -1.65
CA GLU A 98 -26.78 -7.19 -1.35
C GLU A 98 -26.70 -6.16 -0.21
N ILE A 99 -26.79 -4.88 -0.56
CA ILE A 99 -26.90 -3.77 0.39
C ILE A 99 -28.22 -3.06 0.17
N GLU A 100 -29.02 -2.98 1.23
CA GLU A 100 -30.26 -2.21 1.22
C GLU A 100 -30.02 -0.72 1.49
N GLY A 101 -30.95 0.12 1.04
CA GLY A 101 -30.99 1.54 1.38
C GLY A 101 -30.10 2.43 0.50
N ILE A 102 -29.32 1.86 -0.42
CA ILE A 102 -28.58 2.60 -1.46
C ILE A 102 -29.41 2.72 -2.74
N ALA A 103 -29.12 3.74 -3.55
CA ALA A 103 -29.83 4.02 -4.81
C ALA A 103 -29.07 3.56 -6.06
N TRP A 104 -27.89 2.95 -5.88
CA TRP A 104 -27.07 2.38 -6.94
C TRP A 104 -26.97 0.87 -6.76
N ASP A 105 -26.75 0.17 -7.86
CA ASP A 105 -26.45 -1.25 -7.84
C ASP A 105 -24.96 -1.43 -7.46
N PRO A 106 -24.62 -2.19 -6.40
CA PRO A 106 -23.23 -2.58 -6.14
C PRO A 106 -22.62 -3.29 -7.35
N PRO A 107 -21.36 -3.02 -7.71
CA PRO A 107 -20.74 -3.65 -8.87
C PRO A 107 -20.63 -5.17 -8.66
N SER A 108 -20.76 -5.96 -9.73
CA SER A 108 -20.45 -7.40 -9.68
C SER A 108 -18.96 -7.61 -9.52
N ILE A 109 -18.56 -8.65 -8.80
CA ILE A 109 -17.14 -8.94 -8.52
C ILE A 109 -16.68 -10.26 -9.13
N ASP A 110 -15.45 -10.27 -9.64
CA ASP A 110 -14.73 -11.45 -10.07
C ASP A 110 -14.49 -12.40 -8.88
N GLN A 111 -15.15 -13.56 -8.93
CA GLN A 111 -15.11 -14.56 -7.87
C GLN A 111 -13.75 -15.26 -7.74
N GLU A 112 -12.85 -15.12 -8.72
CA GLU A 112 -11.49 -15.64 -8.60
C GLU A 112 -10.71 -14.92 -7.49
N TYR A 113 -10.93 -13.61 -7.34
CA TYR A 113 -10.27 -12.78 -6.33
C TYR A 113 -10.97 -12.89 -4.98
N PHE A 114 -12.27 -12.64 -4.91
CA PHE A 114 -13.06 -12.88 -3.71
C PHE A 114 -14.55 -13.03 -4.01
N THR A 115 -15.25 -13.73 -3.12
CA THR A 115 -16.69 -13.95 -3.25
C THR A 115 -17.50 -12.92 -2.45
N VAL A 116 -18.78 -12.77 -2.76
CA VAL A 116 -19.71 -11.99 -1.92
C VAL A 116 -19.73 -12.54 -0.49
N ALA A 117 -19.64 -13.86 -0.32
CA ALA A 117 -19.55 -14.49 0.99
C ALA A 117 -18.26 -14.13 1.74
N ASN A 118 -17.12 -14.00 1.05
CA ASN A 118 -15.90 -13.47 1.66
C ASN A 118 -16.12 -12.05 2.19
N HIS A 119 -16.67 -11.15 1.36
CA HIS A 119 -16.89 -9.76 1.77
C HIS A 119 -17.89 -9.65 2.93
N THR A 120 -19.00 -10.40 2.90
CA THR A 120 -19.95 -10.44 4.03
C THR A 120 -19.29 -10.92 5.32
N ARG A 121 -18.37 -11.90 5.25
CA ARG A 121 -17.61 -12.34 6.43
C ARG A 121 -16.71 -11.23 6.97
N VAL A 122 -16.02 -10.48 6.11
CA VAL A 122 -15.22 -9.31 6.50
C VAL A 122 -16.07 -8.26 7.20
N LEU A 123 -17.22 -7.89 6.63
CA LEU A 123 -18.12 -6.92 7.26
C LEU A 123 -18.59 -7.38 8.64
N ARG A 124 -18.92 -8.67 8.79
CA ARG A 124 -19.31 -9.25 10.09
C ARG A 124 -18.16 -9.25 11.09
N ARG A 125 -16.95 -9.60 10.65
CA ARG A 125 -15.74 -9.56 11.49
C ARG A 125 -15.49 -8.15 12.03
N MET A 126 -15.61 -7.14 11.16
CA MET A 126 -15.49 -5.73 11.56
C MET A 126 -16.61 -5.30 12.51
N ALA A 127 -17.83 -5.79 12.28
CA ALA A 127 -18.99 -5.46 13.10
C ALA A 127 -18.86 -5.93 14.56
N GLU A 128 -17.99 -6.89 14.87
CA GLU A 128 -17.68 -7.28 16.25
C GLU A 128 -17.15 -6.10 17.09
N TYR A 129 -16.61 -5.06 16.46
CA TYR A 129 -16.05 -3.89 17.13
C TYR A 129 -17.08 -2.76 17.34
N SER A 130 -18.07 -2.64 16.44
CA SER A 130 -18.95 -1.45 16.45
C SER A 130 -20.36 -1.66 15.88
N GLY A 131 -20.69 -2.80 15.26
CA GLY A 131 -21.96 -3.04 14.55
C GLY A 131 -22.17 -2.23 13.26
N TRP A 132 -21.53 -1.07 13.17
CA TRP A 132 -21.53 -0.16 12.02
C TRP A 132 -20.20 -0.17 11.30
N VAL A 133 -20.26 -0.12 9.97
CA VAL A 133 -19.09 -0.09 9.11
C VAL A 133 -19.19 1.04 8.09
N TRP A 134 -18.07 1.68 7.83
CA TRP A 134 -17.87 2.51 6.65
C TRP A 134 -17.10 1.69 5.60
N VAL A 135 -17.70 1.52 4.43
CA VAL A 135 -17.15 0.75 3.29
C VAL A 135 -17.58 1.41 1.99
N ASP A 136 -16.66 1.60 1.05
CA ASP A 136 -16.87 2.35 -0.20
C ASP A 136 -18.16 1.95 -0.96
N VAL A 137 -18.38 0.66 -1.20
CA VAL A 137 -19.48 0.11 -2.02
C VAL A 137 -20.86 0.39 -1.43
N GLY A 138 -20.92 0.52 -0.10
CA GLY A 138 -22.16 0.78 0.64
C GLY A 138 -22.31 2.22 1.12
N CYS A 139 -21.22 2.96 1.24
CA CYS A 139 -21.22 4.28 1.88
C CYS A 139 -20.95 5.43 0.92
N ILE A 140 -20.26 5.20 -0.19
CA ILE A 140 -19.97 6.21 -1.20
C ILE A 140 -20.96 6.04 -2.36
N THR A 141 -21.71 7.10 -2.63
CA THR A 141 -22.62 7.15 -3.79
C THR A 141 -21.84 6.94 -5.09
N GLN A 142 -22.38 6.09 -5.96
CA GLN A 142 -21.82 5.80 -7.29
C GLN A 142 -22.60 6.48 -8.42
N LEU A 143 -23.60 7.30 -8.08
CA LEU A 143 -24.51 7.92 -9.05
C LEU A 143 -24.00 9.27 -9.57
N LEU A 144 -23.41 10.07 -8.70
CA LEU A 144 -23.05 11.47 -8.96
C LEU A 144 -21.58 11.69 -8.64
N MET A 145 -20.77 11.90 -9.68
CA MET A 145 -19.32 12.08 -9.56
C MET A 145 -18.93 13.17 -8.56
N GLU A 146 -19.66 14.28 -8.48
CA GLU A 146 -19.36 15.36 -7.53
C GLU A 146 -19.53 14.93 -6.06
N GLU A 147 -20.55 14.13 -5.77
CA GLU A 147 -20.79 13.60 -4.42
C GLU A 147 -19.79 12.50 -4.09
N THR A 148 -19.52 11.60 -5.04
CA THR A 148 -18.47 10.60 -4.96
C THR A 148 -17.15 11.27 -4.60
N MET A 149 -16.72 12.26 -5.40
CA MET A 149 -15.46 12.97 -5.17
C MET A 149 -15.43 13.70 -3.83
N ARG A 150 -16.55 14.26 -3.38
CA ARG A 150 -16.61 14.90 -2.07
C ARG A 150 -16.28 13.90 -0.95
N GLU A 151 -16.94 12.74 -0.94
CA GLU A 151 -16.69 11.67 0.04
C GLU A 151 -15.24 11.17 -0.02
N ILE A 152 -14.72 10.92 -1.23
CA ILE A 152 -13.33 10.49 -1.46
C ILE A 152 -12.30 11.47 -0.87
N ILE A 153 -12.57 12.78 -0.93
CA ILE A 153 -11.63 13.78 -0.43
C ILE A 153 -11.62 13.81 1.11
N VAL A 154 -12.77 13.57 1.75
CA VAL A 154 -12.90 13.61 3.22
C VAL A 154 -12.69 12.25 3.90
N GLU A 155 -12.70 11.16 3.15
CA GLU A 155 -12.48 9.78 3.61
C GLU A 155 -11.34 9.62 4.63
N PRO A 156 -10.16 10.25 4.47
CA PRO A 156 -9.12 10.13 5.49
C PRO A 156 -9.55 10.55 6.91
N GLN A 157 -10.51 11.48 7.02
CA GLN A 157 -11.07 11.86 8.30
C GLN A 157 -12.00 10.79 8.85
N TYR A 158 -12.73 10.06 8.00
CA TYR A 158 -13.54 8.92 8.41
C TYR A 158 -12.69 7.82 8.99
N PHE A 159 -11.57 7.48 8.34
CA PHE A 159 -10.63 6.53 8.93
C PHE A 159 -10.11 7.08 10.27
N LYS A 160 -9.67 8.33 10.36
CA LYS A 160 -9.20 8.90 11.65
C LYS A 160 -10.24 8.83 12.76
N GLN A 161 -11.52 8.97 12.42
CA GLN A 161 -12.62 8.91 13.37
C GLN A 161 -13.06 7.47 13.70
N ALA A 162 -12.82 6.50 12.82
CA ALA A 162 -13.22 5.11 13.01
C ALA A 162 -12.64 4.52 14.30
N THR A 163 -13.46 3.74 15.01
CA THR A 163 -13.08 3.03 16.24
C THR A 163 -12.04 1.95 15.95
N GLN A 164 -12.22 1.24 14.83
CA GLN A 164 -11.25 0.27 14.33
C GLN A 164 -11.12 0.40 12.82
N ARG A 165 -9.91 0.16 12.32
CA ARG A 165 -9.57 0.28 10.89
C ARG A 165 -9.03 -1.04 10.40
N PHE A 166 -9.42 -1.40 9.20
CA PHE A 166 -9.02 -2.64 8.57
C PHE A 166 -8.58 -2.38 7.14
N VAL A 167 -7.59 -3.15 6.72
CA VAL A 167 -7.28 -3.39 5.33
C VAL A 167 -7.67 -4.82 5.01
N TRP A 168 -8.45 -5.02 3.96
CA TRP A 168 -8.78 -6.35 3.49
C TRP A 168 -7.90 -6.75 2.31
N TRP A 169 -7.13 -7.81 2.55
CA TRP A 169 -6.09 -8.29 1.66
C TRP A 169 -6.53 -9.56 0.94
N VAL A 170 -6.84 -9.43 -0.35
CA VAL A 170 -7.37 -10.53 -1.18
C VAL A 170 -6.35 -11.14 -2.14
N ASP A 171 -5.32 -10.39 -2.51
CA ASP A 171 -4.42 -10.72 -3.63
C ASP A 171 -3.20 -11.58 -3.24
N TYR A 172 -3.05 -11.96 -1.97
CA TYR A 172 -1.88 -12.71 -1.51
C TYR A 172 -2.29 -13.84 -0.56
N PRO A 173 -1.74 -15.06 -0.73
CA PRO A 173 -2.02 -16.15 0.19
C PRO A 173 -1.65 -15.75 1.63
N PRO A 174 -2.53 -15.97 2.63
CA PRO A 174 -2.32 -15.48 3.99
C PRO A 174 -1.00 -15.99 4.59
N GLU A 175 -0.70 -17.27 4.36
CA GLU A 175 0.51 -17.93 4.82
C GLU A 175 1.79 -17.40 4.16
N ALA A 176 1.72 -17.13 2.86
CA ALA A 176 2.84 -16.52 2.16
C ALA A 176 3.07 -15.09 2.67
N PHE A 177 2.00 -14.33 2.93
CA PHE A 177 2.12 -12.95 3.41
C PHE A 177 2.71 -12.92 4.83
N ARG A 178 2.24 -13.79 5.71
CA ARG A 178 2.80 -13.97 7.04
C ARG A 178 4.29 -14.33 6.99
N CYS A 179 4.66 -15.30 6.15
CA CYS A 179 6.05 -15.68 5.93
C CYS A 179 6.89 -14.49 5.46
N LEU A 180 6.35 -13.69 4.53
CA LEU A 180 6.99 -12.50 3.99
C LEU A 180 7.22 -11.44 5.07
N LEU A 181 6.20 -11.12 5.87
CA LEU A 181 6.34 -10.17 6.99
C LEU A 181 7.38 -10.64 8.01
N ASN A 182 7.42 -11.93 8.33
CA ASN A 182 8.44 -12.50 9.21
C ASN A 182 9.85 -12.45 8.59
N LYS A 183 9.99 -12.56 7.27
CA LYS A 183 11.28 -12.33 6.58
C LYS A 183 11.71 -10.87 6.68
N VAL A 184 10.82 -9.92 6.41
CA VAL A 184 11.11 -8.47 6.52
C VAL A 184 11.48 -8.10 7.95
N SER A 185 10.78 -8.63 8.95
CA SER A 185 11.09 -8.42 10.36
C SER A 185 12.47 -8.98 10.76
N ARG A 186 12.80 -10.21 10.33
CA ARG A 186 14.13 -10.79 10.57
C ARG A 186 15.25 -10.02 9.88
N ALA A 187 15.01 -9.57 8.65
CA ALA A 187 15.95 -8.73 7.92
C ALA A 187 16.23 -7.42 8.66
N GLU A 188 15.18 -6.77 9.16
CA GLU A 188 15.30 -5.56 9.99
C GLU A 188 16.08 -5.83 11.29
N GLY A 189 15.79 -6.93 11.98
CA GLY A 189 16.52 -7.36 13.17
C GLY A 189 18.00 -7.63 12.90
N ALA A 190 18.33 -8.27 11.77
CA ALA A 190 19.71 -8.50 11.34
C ALA A 190 20.45 -7.18 11.11
N LEU A 191 19.81 -6.19 10.46
CA LEU A 191 20.39 -4.85 10.28
C LEU A 191 20.66 -4.13 11.60
N ARG A 192 19.82 -4.30 12.62
CA ARG A 192 20.04 -3.74 13.96
C ARG A 192 21.23 -4.35 14.70
N GLN A 193 21.54 -5.62 14.42
CA GLN A 193 22.66 -6.33 15.05
C GLN A 193 24.01 -5.97 14.43
N LEU A 194 24.02 -5.34 13.25
CA LEU A 194 25.25 -4.89 12.63
C LEU A 194 25.91 -3.79 13.48
N PRO A 195 27.25 -3.77 13.56
CA PRO A 195 27.97 -2.68 14.20
C PRO A 195 27.47 -1.33 13.66
N SER A 196 27.40 -0.33 14.54
CA SER A 196 26.97 1.00 14.12
C SER A 196 27.79 1.43 12.91
N LEU A 197 27.12 1.99 11.91
CA LEU A 197 27.79 2.57 10.73
C LEU A 197 28.68 3.77 11.09
N SER A 198 28.71 4.21 12.37
CA SER A 198 29.73 5.11 12.89
C SER A 198 31.08 4.44 13.16
N ASP A 199 31.10 3.12 13.36
CA ASP A 199 32.28 2.39 13.81
C ASP A 199 33.10 1.95 12.60
N ASN A 200 34.40 2.24 12.55
CA ASN A 200 35.33 1.85 11.46
C ASN A 200 35.55 0.33 11.29
N LYS A 201 34.62 -0.50 11.79
CA LYS A 201 34.70 -1.96 11.84
C LYS A 201 33.59 -2.66 11.05
N VAL A 202 32.89 -1.94 10.17
CA VAL A 202 31.93 -2.61 9.27
C VAL A 202 32.72 -3.53 8.36
N ASP A 203 32.44 -4.82 8.48
CA ASP A 203 32.93 -5.81 7.54
C ASP A 203 32.14 -5.64 6.23
N TYR A 204 32.81 -5.17 5.19
CA TYR A 204 32.16 -4.95 3.89
C TYR A 204 31.92 -6.26 3.15
N ASP A 205 32.60 -7.35 3.53
CA ASP A 205 32.48 -8.65 2.86
C ASP A 205 31.13 -9.32 3.18
N VAL A 206 30.47 -8.95 4.28
CA VAL A 206 29.14 -9.48 4.64
C VAL A 206 27.98 -8.71 3.99
N LEU A 207 28.23 -7.51 3.44
CA LEU A 207 27.18 -6.65 2.89
C LEU A 207 26.37 -7.32 1.77
N PRO A 208 26.96 -8.02 0.78
CA PRO A 208 26.18 -8.64 -0.28
C PRO A 208 25.15 -9.66 0.23
N SER A 209 25.50 -10.47 1.23
CA SER A 209 24.58 -11.44 1.84
C SER A 209 23.44 -10.73 2.57
N ILE A 210 23.77 -9.68 3.34
CA ILE A 210 22.78 -8.86 4.04
C ILE A 210 21.82 -8.20 3.04
N PHE A 211 22.36 -7.65 1.94
CA PHE A 211 21.53 -7.07 0.89
C PHE A 211 20.61 -8.10 0.25
N ALA A 212 21.08 -9.31 -0.04
CA ALA A 212 20.23 -10.36 -0.59
C ALA A 212 19.10 -10.74 0.40
N GLU A 213 19.41 -10.86 1.68
CA GLU A 213 18.45 -11.19 2.74
C GLU A 213 17.42 -10.09 3.01
N VAL A 214 17.82 -8.82 2.86
CA VAL A 214 16.97 -7.65 3.11
C VAL A 214 16.15 -7.25 1.89
N LEU A 215 16.77 -7.22 0.71
CA LEU A 215 16.14 -6.69 -0.50
C LEU A 215 15.15 -7.66 -1.11
N ALA A 216 15.39 -8.98 -1.05
CA ALA A 216 14.45 -9.93 -1.65
C ALA A 216 13.05 -9.88 -1.00
N PRO A 217 12.91 -9.93 0.35
CA PRO A 217 11.60 -9.77 1.00
C PRO A 217 10.98 -8.39 0.78
N LEU A 218 11.78 -7.32 0.74
CA LEU A 218 11.24 -5.99 0.45
C LEU A 218 10.74 -5.87 -0.99
N ASN A 219 11.47 -6.40 -1.97
CA ASN A 219 11.03 -6.40 -3.35
C ASN A 219 9.76 -7.22 -3.53
N GLU A 220 9.68 -8.39 -2.88
CA GLU A 220 8.48 -9.23 -2.85
C GLU A 220 7.30 -8.45 -2.24
N LEU A 221 7.50 -7.80 -1.08
CA LEU A 221 6.48 -6.98 -0.42
C LEU A 221 6.01 -5.84 -1.32
N MET A 222 6.93 -5.08 -1.93
CA MET A 222 6.62 -3.92 -2.77
C MET A 222 6.07 -4.30 -4.14
N SER A 223 6.20 -5.57 -4.56
CA SER A 223 5.59 -6.10 -5.77
C SER A 223 4.10 -6.39 -5.64
N ILE A 224 3.59 -6.38 -4.41
CA ILE A 224 2.18 -6.63 -4.17
C ILE A 224 1.37 -5.45 -4.71
N PRO A 225 0.39 -5.68 -5.60
CA PRO A 225 -0.38 -4.61 -6.26
C PRO A 225 -0.99 -3.61 -5.28
N TRP A 226 -1.27 -4.02 -4.05
CA TRP A 226 -1.78 -3.16 -3.00
C TRP A 226 -0.85 -1.97 -2.71
N PHE A 227 0.47 -2.17 -2.61
CA PHE A 227 1.43 -1.08 -2.40
C PHE A 227 1.61 -0.18 -3.63
N SER A 228 1.13 -0.57 -4.80
CA SER A 228 1.16 0.27 -6.01
C SER A 228 -0.08 1.15 -6.18
N SER A 229 -1.03 1.08 -5.24
CA SER A 229 -2.27 1.85 -5.28
C SER A 229 -2.11 3.16 -4.52
N ASN A 230 -2.21 4.28 -5.24
CA ASN A 230 -2.22 5.62 -4.63
C ASN A 230 -3.33 5.76 -3.60
N TRP A 231 -4.48 5.15 -3.89
CA TRP A 231 -5.64 5.16 -3.00
C TRP A 231 -5.26 4.61 -1.63
N THR A 232 -4.75 3.39 -1.69
CA THR A 232 -4.33 2.62 -0.55
C THR A 232 -3.31 3.36 0.28
N LEU A 233 -2.22 3.79 -0.33
CA LEU A 233 -1.13 4.48 0.37
C LEU A 233 -1.60 5.78 1.04
N ARG A 234 -2.60 6.50 0.49
CA ARG A 234 -3.19 7.67 1.16
C ARG A 234 -3.90 7.28 2.45
N GLU A 235 -4.65 6.18 2.45
CA GLU A 235 -5.35 5.69 3.65
C GLU A 235 -4.33 5.31 4.74
N LEU A 236 -3.20 4.71 4.36
CA LEU A 236 -2.14 4.30 5.29
C LEU A 236 -1.43 5.46 5.94
N MET A 237 -1.11 6.49 5.17
CA MET A 237 -0.39 7.66 5.68
C MET A 237 -1.23 8.51 6.64
N LEU A 238 -2.54 8.28 6.68
CA LEU A 238 -3.45 9.15 7.41
C LEU A 238 -3.97 8.50 8.69
N CYS A 239 -3.64 7.22 8.95
CA CYS A 239 -4.19 6.48 10.07
C CYS A 239 -3.24 5.45 10.66
N ASP A 240 -3.13 5.49 11.98
CA ASP A 240 -2.38 4.51 12.77
C ASP A 240 -3.26 3.28 13.10
N ASN A 241 -2.61 2.16 13.42
CA ASN A 241 -3.15 0.90 13.93
C ASN A 241 -4.18 0.23 13.01
N ILE A 242 -3.98 0.31 11.69
CA ILE A 242 -4.81 -0.39 10.72
C ILE A 242 -4.48 -1.89 10.75
N LEU A 243 -5.45 -2.72 11.12
CA LEU A 243 -5.33 -4.18 11.16
C LEU A 243 -5.44 -4.78 9.76
N ILE A 244 -4.72 -5.87 9.51
CA ILE A 244 -4.76 -6.56 8.22
C ILE A 244 -5.63 -7.82 8.32
N LEU A 245 -6.67 -7.88 7.50
CA LEU A 245 -7.52 -9.06 7.31
C LEU A 245 -7.13 -9.77 6.04
N ASP A 246 -7.14 -11.10 6.07
CA ASP A 246 -6.97 -11.93 4.89
C ASP A 246 -8.28 -12.14 4.11
N LYS A 247 -8.21 -12.89 2.99
CA LYS A 247 -9.37 -13.21 2.13
C LYS A 247 -10.53 -13.88 2.90
N GLU A 248 -10.25 -14.59 3.99
CA GLU A 248 -11.25 -15.30 4.79
C GLU A 248 -11.75 -14.49 6.00
N ALA A 249 -11.34 -13.22 6.11
CA ALA A 249 -11.64 -12.31 7.21
C ALA A 249 -10.90 -12.63 8.52
N GLU A 250 -9.80 -13.38 8.45
CA GLU A 250 -8.95 -13.64 9.60
C GLU A 250 -7.89 -12.57 9.75
N LEU A 251 -7.54 -12.25 11.00
CA LEU A 251 -6.43 -11.34 11.27
C LEU A 251 -5.11 -12.02 10.91
N ILE A 252 -4.32 -11.35 10.08
CA ILE A 252 -2.95 -11.79 9.82
C ILE A 252 -2.14 -11.51 11.08
N HIS A 253 -1.38 -12.50 11.55
CA HIS A 253 -0.51 -12.34 12.70
C HIS A 253 0.96 -12.53 12.30
N VAL A 254 1.84 -11.83 12.99
CA VAL A 254 3.30 -11.98 12.87
C VAL A 254 3.91 -12.44 14.18
N GLU A 255 5.09 -13.06 14.08
CA GLU A 255 5.83 -13.53 15.25
C GLU A 255 6.48 -12.34 15.97
N GLY A 256 6.12 -12.14 17.25
CA GLY A 256 6.78 -11.17 18.11
C GLY A 256 8.07 -11.70 18.76
N GLU A 257 8.83 -10.82 19.41
CA GLU A 257 10.14 -11.12 20.01
C GLU A 257 10.12 -12.26 21.05
N ASN A 258 8.96 -12.55 21.66
CA ASN A 258 8.78 -13.57 22.70
C ASN A 258 7.89 -14.74 22.25
N GLU A 259 7.91 -15.10 20.96
CA GLU A 259 7.02 -16.11 20.35
C GLU A 259 5.52 -15.75 20.48
N THR A 260 5.20 -14.53 20.89
CA THR A 260 3.84 -14.03 20.97
C THR A 260 3.37 -13.65 19.58
N SER A 261 2.32 -14.31 19.10
CA SER A 261 1.62 -13.94 17.87
C SER A 261 0.87 -12.63 18.08
N ILE A 262 1.25 -11.57 17.37
CA ILE A 262 0.57 -10.26 17.41
C ILE A 262 -0.10 -9.96 16.08
N PRO A 263 -1.29 -9.31 16.06
CA PRO A 263 -1.92 -8.90 14.81
C PRO A 263 -1.00 -7.98 14.01
N ALA A 264 -0.84 -8.28 12.73
CA ALA A 264 -0.12 -7.46 11.79
C ALA A 264 -0.89 -6.15 11.57
N THR A 265 -0.18 -5.03 11.66
CA THR A 265 -0.70 -3.72 11.29
C THR A 265 0.10 -3.13 10.14
N ILE A 266 -0.51 -2.16 9.46
CA ILE A 266 0.22 -1.39 8.46
C ILE A 266 1.37 -0.59 9.09
N ASP A 267 1.20 -0.04 10.29
CA ASP A 267 2.26 0.70 10.98
C ASP A 267 3.50 -0.16 11.22
N MET A 268 3.31 -1.44 11.51
CA MET A 268 4.43 -2.37 11.63
C MET A 268 5.19 -2.49 10.31
N ILE A 269 4.48 -2.65 9.19
CA ILE A 269 5.10 -2.70 7.87
C ILE A 269 5.85 -1.39 7.56
N ALA A 270 5.19 -0.25 7.78
CA ALA A 270 5.78 1.07 7.56
C ALA A 270 7.03 1.30 8.42
N THR A 271 6.97 0.89 9.69
CA THR A 271 8.08 0.98 10.64
C THR A 271 9.27 0.12 10.21
N LEU A 272 9.02 -1.15 9.83
CA LEU A 272 10.06 -2.06 9.35
C LEU A 272 10.73 -1.51 8.09
N CYS A 273 9.94 -1.09 7.10
CA CYS A 273 10.45 -0.47 5.87
C CYS A 273 11.24 0.81 6.17
N GLY A 274 10.74 1.66 7.08
CA GLY A 274 11.40 2.91 7.47
C GLY A 274 12.76 2.68 8.13
N HIS A 275 12.88 1.66 8.99
CA HIS A 275 14.16 1.32 9.61
C HIS A 275 15.18 0.79 8.60
N ILE A 276 14.75 -0.11 7.70
CA ILE A 276 15.60 -0.63 6.64
C ILE A 276 16.08 0.51 5.74
N LEU A 277 15.17 1.39 5.32
CA LEU A 277 15.47 2.56 4.50
C LEU A 277 16.49 3.48 5.20
N ALA A 278 16.25 3.82 6.47
CA ALA A 278 17.16 4.67 7.23
C ALA A 278 18.56 4.06 7.38
N TRP A 279 18.65 2.73 7.52
CA TRP A 279 19.93 2.03 7.56
C TRP A 279 20.65 2.11 6.21
N LEU A 280 19.94 1.85 5.11
CA LEU A 280 20.50 1.90 3.76
C LEU A 280 20.99 3.31 3.39
N THR A 281 20.25 4.35 3.78
CA THR A 281 20.67 5.75 3.63
C THR A 281 21.95 6.04 4.42
N ARG A 282 22.06 5.57 5.66
CA ARG A 282 23.30 5.75 6.44
C ARG A 282 24.48 5.02 5.79
N LEU A 283 24.24 3.81 5.26
CA LEU A 283 25.28 3.01 4.63
C LEU A 283 25.83 3.73 3.41
N GLN A 284 24.97 4.23 2.54
CA GLN A 284 25.48 4.99 1.40
C GLN A 284 26.21 6.26 1.84
N LEU A 285 25.64 7.06 2.77
CA LEU A 285 26.31 8.30 3.19
C LEU A 285 27.75 8.00 3.64
N ARG A 286 27.94 6.89 4.34
CA ARG A 286 29.26 6.38 4.70
C ARG A 286 30.10 6.02 3.48
N LEU A 287 29.58 5.22 2.55
CA LEU A 287 30.30 4.82 1.34
C LEU A 287 30.72 6.03 0.49
N SER A 288 29.93 7.10 0.48
CA SER A 288 30.23 8.34 -0.25
C SER A 288 31.29 9.22 0.43
N THR A 289 31.46 9.09 1.75
CA THR A 289 32.44 9.87 2.54
C THR A 289 33.76 9.14 2.72
N MET A 290 33.79 7.82 2.50
CA MET A 290 35.04 7.09 2.41
C MET A 290 35.80 7.56 1.17
N GLN A 291 36.99 8.14 1.36
CA GLN A 291 37.90 8.33 0.24
C GLN A 291 38.09 6.97 -0.44
N PRO A 292 38.02 6.90 -1.78
CA PRO A 292 38.23 5.65 -2.49
C PRO A 292 39.56 5.10 -1.99
N PRO A 293 39.62 3.86 -1.48
CA PRO A 293 40.89 3.32 -1.03
C PRO A 293 41.87 3.45 -2.19
N GLU A 294 43.07 3.98 -1.93
CA GLU A 294 44.14 4.13 -2.95
C GLU A 294 44.43 2.81 -3.69
N LYS A 295 43.94 1.69 -3.15
CA LYS A 295 43.76 0.42 -3.85
C LYS A 295 42.28 0.04 -3.80
N THR A 296 41.55 0.34 -4.86
CA THR A 296 40.22 -0.23 -5.06
C THR A 296 40.39 -1.73 -5.21
N THR A 297 40.11 -2.50 -4.16
CA THR A 297 39.98 -3.95 -4.27
C THR A 297 38.80 -4.20 -5.19
N VAL A 298 39.11 -4.51 -6.44
CA VAL A 298 38.12 -4.98 -7.42
C VAL A 298 37.65 -6.32 -6.88
N LEU A 299 36.41 -6.39 -6.38
CA LEU A 299 35.72 -7.65 -6.16
C LEU A 299 35.60 -8.32 -7.53
N GLN A 300 36.52 -9.25 -7.82
CA GLN A 300 36.42 -10.09 -9.00
C GLN A 300 35.44 -11.20 -8.69
N VAL A 301 34.25 -11.01 -9.20
CA VAL A 301 33.19 -11.99 -9.14
C VAL A 301 33.53 -13.08 -10.13
N LYS A 302 33.68 -14.31 -9.63
CA LYS A 302 33.70 -15.49 -10.47
C LYS A 302 32.27 -15.87 -10.78
N VAL A 303 31.77 -15.40 -11.92
CA VAL A 303 30.54 -15.93 -12.52
C VAL A 303 30.76 -17.43 -12.75
N PRO A 304 29.87 -18.33 -12.27
CA PRO A 304 29.94 -19.74 -12.58
C PRO A 304 29.88 -19.91 -14.10
N GLN A 305 30.95 -20.46 -14.70
CA GLN A 305 30.95 -20.81 -16.12
C GLN A 305 29.98 -21.97 -16.34
N ASP A 306 28.74 -21.65 -16.66
CA ASP A 306 27.84 -22.65 -17.22
C ASP A 306 28.14 -22.80 -18.72
N MET A 307 28.20 -24.06 -19.16
CA MET A 307 28.83 -24.43 -20.42
C MET A 307 27.91 -24.13 -21.62
N GLY A 308 28.30 -23.20 -22.50
CA GLY A 308 27.81 -23.21 -23.89
C GLY A 308 27.76 -21.90 -24.69
N THR A 309 27.99 -20.73 -24.11
CA THR A 309 27.90 -19.45 -24.85
C THR A 309 29.27 -18.76 -24.97
N GLU A 310 29.56 -18.22 -26.16
CA GLU A 310 30.79 -17.45 -26.41
C GLU A 310 30.94 -16.31 -25.39
N PRO A 311 32.15 -16.07 -24.85
CA PRO A 311 32.37 -15.05 -23.85
C PRO A 311 32.04 -13.65 -24.41
N PRO A 312 31.40 -12.78 -23.60
CA PRO A 312 31.11 -11.41 -24.03
C PRO A 312 32.40 -10.69 -24.43
N LYS A 313 32.37 -9.99 -25.57
CA LYS A 313 33.53 -9.31 -26.18
C LYS A 313 34.01 -8.06 -25.40
N SER A 314 33.31 -7.68 -24.33
CA SER A 314 33.70 -6.59 -23.43
C SER A 314 33.75 -7.11 -21.99
N PRO A 315 34.76 -6.70 -21.19
CA PRO A 315 34.78 -7.02 -19.77
C PRO A 315 33.51 -6.48 -19.10
N PRO A 316 32.93 -7.19 -18.11
CA PRO A 316 31.80 -6.68 -17.35
C PRO A 316 32.14 -5.32 -16.74
N GLU A 317 31.22 -4.37 -16.89
CA GLU A 317 31.36 -3.04 -16.34
C GLU A 317 31.48 -3.14 -14.81
N LYS A 318 32.54 -2.55 -14.24
CA LYS A 318 32.81 -2.65 -12.80
C LYS A 318 31.80 -1.81 -12.02
N VAL A 319 30.72 -2.42 -11.57
CA VAL A 319 29.77 -1.78 -10.66
C VAL A 319 30.40 -1.77 -9.26
N THR A 320 30.62 -0.57 -8.70
CA THR A 320 31.15 -0.45 -7.34
C THR A 320 30.01 -0.45 -6.32
N ILE A 321 30.28 -0.89 -5.08
CA ILE A 321 29.33 -0.77 -3.96
C ILE A 321 28.92 0.70 -3.75
N SER A 322 29.82 1.65 -4.01
CA SER A 322 29.53 3.09 -4.01
C SER A 322 28.54 3.48 -5.11
N THR A 323 28.58 2.86 -6.29
CA THR A 323 27.64 3.12 -7.39
C THR A 323 26.26 2.57 -7.07
N LEU A 324 26.17 1.33 -6.59
CA LEU A 324 24.90 0.69 -6.15
C LEU A 324 24.27 1.45 -4.99
N ALA A 325 25.09 1.85 -4.02
CA ALA A 325 24.69 2.74 -2.96
C ALA A 325 24.20 4.05 -3.58
N SER A 326 25.02 4.82 -4.30
CA SER A 326 24.63 6.10 -4.90
C SER A 326 23.39 6.08 -5.77
N GLU A 327 23.15 5.03 -6.52
CA GLU A 327 21.88 4.80 -7.23
C GLU A 327 20.73 4.59 -6.24
N TYR A 328 20.94 3.80 -5.17
CA TYR A 328 19.98 3.61 -4.10
C TYR A 328 19.58 4.91 -3.36
N ILE A 329 20.48 5.75 -2.82
CA ILE A 329 20.04 7.05 -2.25
C ILE A 329 19.61 8.00 -3.34
N HIS A 330 20.27 8.14 -4.51
CA HIS A 330 19.73 9.07 -5.51
C HIS A 330 18.26 8.73 -5.79
N LEU A 331 17.91 7.46 -5.75
CA LEU A 331 16.55 7.00 -5.91
C LEU A 331 15.70 7.16 -4.63
N VAL A 332 16.23 6.97 -3.42
CA VAL A 332 15.54 7.26 -2.15
C VAL A 332 15.40 8.76 -1.87
N GLU A 333 16.37 9.62 -2.14
CA GLU A 333 16.28 11.08 -2.01
C GLU A 333 15.40 11.69 -3.08
N THR A 334 15.41 11.15 -4.31
CA THR A 334 14.54 11.64 -5.38
C THR A 334 13.12 11.03 -5.31
N HIS A 335 12.91 9.90 -4.61
CA HIS A 335 11.63 9.15 -4.65
C HIS A 335 11.14 8.54 -3.31
N GLY A 336 11.89 8.63 -2.22
CA GLY A 336 11.66 7.87 -0.96
C GLY A 336 11.82 8.65 0.36
N ALA A 337 12.50 9.80 0.41
CA ALA A 337 12.74 10.59 1.62
C ALA A 337 11.46 11.25 2.17
N PHE A 338 10.35 11.08 1.46
CA PHE A 338 9.08 11.69 1.77
C PHE A 338 8.04 10.72 2.38
N PHE A 339 8.39 9.45 2.57
CA PHE A 339 7.57 8.50 3.34
C PHE A 339 7.39 8.92 4.81
N LEU A 340 8.29 9.74 5.35
CA LEU A 340 8.23 10.21 6.74
C LEU A 340 7.74 11.66 6.90
N TYR A 341 7.60 12.43 5.80
CA TYR A 341 7.30 13.88 5.90
C TYR A 341 6.41 14.48 4.79
N SER A 342 5.88 13.71 3.81
CA SER A 342 5.09 14.30 2.71
C SER A 342 3.61 14.23 2.98
N SER A 343 2.95 15.38 2.91
CA SER A 343 1.49 15.49 2.92
C SER A 343 0.86 15.52 1.51
N ARG A 344 1.59 15.10 0.45
CA ARG A 344 1.19 15.27 -0.96
C ARG A 344 1.02 13.94 -1.74
N PRO A 345 -0.18 13.64 -2.29
CA PRO A 345 -0.49 12.37 -2.97
C PRO A 345 -0.07 12.21 -4.45
N ALA A 346 0.26 13.29 -5.17
CA ALA A 346 0.55 13.28 -6.63
C ALA A 346 1.76 12.42 -7.05
N ASP A 347 2.55 12.09 -6.05
CA ASP A 347 3.92 11.65 -6.14
C ASP A 347 3.94 10.08 -6.19
N LEU A 348 2.94 9.41 -5.60
CA LEU A 348 2.90 7.96 -5.30
C LEU A 348 3.01 6.96 -6.48
N HIS A 349 2.45 7.27 -7.65
CA HIS A 349 2.39 6.32 -8.77
C HIS A 349 3.74 6.19 -9.50
N HIS A 350 4.52 7.29 -9.57
CA HIS A 350 5.89 7.25 -10.08
C HIS A 350 6.82 6.50 -9.11
N TRP A 351 6.50 6.48 -7.80
CA TRP A 351 7.34 5.90 -6.76
C TRP A 351 7.35 4.37 -6.75
N THR A 352 6.19 3.72 -6.82
CA THR A 352 6.12 2.24 -6.76
C THR A 352 6.78 1.60 -7.98
N LYS A 353 6.65 2.26 -9.14
CA LYS A 353 7.33 1.87 -10.38
C LYS A 353 8.85 2.05 -10.28
N ALA A 354 9.32 3.12 -9.64
CA ALA A 354 10.76 3.36 -9.42
C ALA A 354 11.38 2.38 -8.40
N LEU A 355 10.67 2.04 -7.33
CA LEU A 355 11.13 1.07 -6.32
C LEU A 355 11.25 -0.35 -6.92
N LEU A 356 10.29 -0.75 -7.77
CA LEU A 356 10.35 -2.01 -8.52
C LEU A 356 11.45 -2.03 -9.58
N GLU A 357 11.66 -0.94 -10.32
CA GLU A 357 12.75 -0.83 -11.30
C GLU A 357 14.12 -0.87 -10.60
N THR A 358 14.21 -0.35 -9.37
CA THR A 358 15.44 -0.33 -8.57
C THR A 358 15.77 -1.67 -7.96
N GLY A 359 14.77 -2.36 -7.40
CA GLY A 359 14.92 -3.75 -7.00
C GLY A 359 15.42 -4.62 -8.16
N ARG A 360 14.93 -4.37 -9.38
CA ARG A 360 15.36 -5.05 -10.61
C ARG A 360 16.80 -4.72 -11.00
N LEU A 361 17.20 -3.45 -10.95
CA LEU A 361 18.58 -3.01 -11.28
C LEU A 361 19.60 -3.50 -10.25
N ILE A 362 19.25 -3.52 -8.96
CA ILE A 362 20.12 -4.04 -7.89
C ILE A 362 20.25 -5.55 -7.98
N THR A 363 19.14 -6.27 -8.20
CA THR A 363 19.20 -7.74 -8.39
C THR A 363 20.05 -8.08 -9.61
N LYS A 364 19.95 -7.29 -10.69
CA LYS A 364 20.79 -7.44 -11.88
C LYS A 364 22.27 -7.14 -11.58
N GLY A 365 22.58 -6.03 -10.91
CA GLY A 365 23.94 -5.66 -10.54
C GLY A 365 24.59 -6.63 -9.54
N LEU A 366 23.80 -7.20 -8.62
CA LEU A 366 24.26 -8.23 -7.68
C LEU A 366 24.40 -9.62 -8.32
N ALA A 367 23.68 -9.91 -9.41
CA ALA A 367 23.82 -11.16 -10.18
C ALA A 367 24.93 -11.09 -11.25
N GLU A 368 25.32 -9.88 -11.65
CA GLU A 368 26.50 -9.60 -12.45
C GLU A 368 27.78 -9.50 -11.57
N LEU A 369 27.58 -9.26 -10.27
CA LEU A 369 28.50 -9.56 -9.18
C LEU A 369 28.27 -10.99 -8.63
#